data_AF-A0A7S0NS68-F1
#
_entry.id   AF-A0A7S0NS68-F1
#
_cell.length_a   1.000
_cell.length_b   1.000
_cell.length_c   1.000
_cell.angle_alpha   90.00
_cell.angle_beta   90.00
_cell.angle_gamma   90.00
#
_symmetry.space_group_name_H-M   'P 1'
#
loop_
_entity.id
_entity.type
_entity.pdbx_description
1 polymer ?
#
loop_
_entity_poly.entity_id
_entity_poly.type
_entity_poly.pdbx_seq_one_letter_code
_entity_poly.pdbx_strand_id
1 'polypeptide(L)'
;SISAMWGWVVSLPHTVASRVPAVNRPPLGAMSGVALSLFAAGLVLETLADVQKYLFKRQAANRGKFCGVGVWSFSQHPNWLGNLMMMSGLVALNTPTLLAPPGPLLRRGGRWLTAAACPVFMLGLFYGQAKGLITEAAAQAEARYGKDPEYHAYLQK
;
A
#
# COMPACT_ATOMS: atom_id res chain seq x y z
N SER A 1 -10.25 4.37 15.66
CA SER A 1 -10.33 3.19 14.79
C SER A 1 -9.02 3.03 14.02
N ILE A 2 -8.66 1.81 13.60
CA ILE A 2 -7.47 1.54 12.77
C ILE A 2 -7.44 2.41 11.50
N SER A 3 -8.60 2.67 10.90
CA SER A 3 -8.73 3.51 9.70
C SER A 3 -8.30 4.98 9.93
N ALA A 4 -8.59 5.54 11.10
CA ALA A 4 -8.18 6.91 11.44
C ALA A 4 -6.65 7.01 11.64
N MET A 5 -6.07 6.01 12.31
CA MET A 5 -4.61 5.91 12.47
C MET A 5 -3.91 5.74 11.12
N TRP A 6 -4.46 4.91 10.25
CA TRP A 6 -3.98 4.74 8.88
C TRP A 6 -4.00 6.05 8.09
N GLY A 7 -5.12 6.77 8.08
CA GLY A 7 -5.23 8.06 7.38
C GLY A 7 -4.22 9.08 7.88
N TRP A 8 -3.99 9.14 9.19
CA TRP A 8 -2.99 10.03 9.79
C TRP A 8 -1.57 9.65 9.36
N VAL A 9 -1.19 8.37 9.46
CA VAL A 9 0.15 7.88 9.10
C VAL A 9 0.46 8.08 7.61
N VAL A 10 -0.51 7.83 6.73
CA VAL A 10 -0.35 8.03 5.28
C VAL A 10 -0.16 9.49 4.90
N SER A 11 -0.64 10.44 5.71
CA SER A 11 -0.44 11.87 5.48
C SER A 11 0.96 12.38 5.86
N LEU A 12 1.73 11.62 6.65
CA LEU A 12 3.02 12.06 7.19
C LEU A 12 4.08 12.44 6.14
N PRO A 13 4.31 11.65 5.07
CA PRO A 13 5.31 11.98 4.06
C PRO A 13 5.08 13.35 3.43
N HIS A 14 3.82 13.67 3.13
CA HIS A 14 3.46 14.93 2.49
C HIS A 14 3.47 16.10 3.48
N THR A 15 2.95 15.92 4.70
CA THR A 15 2.92 16.99 5.71
C THR A 15 4.31 17.37 6.23
N VAL A 16 5.27 16.44 6.23
CA VAL A 16 6.67 16.77 6.58
C VAL A 16 7.37 17.48 5.42
N ALA A 17 7.13 17.06 4.18
CA ALA A 17 7.70 17.69 3.00
C ALA A 17 7.16 19.11 2.76
N SER A 18 5.86 19.34 3.01
CA SER A 18 5.24 20.65 2.82
C SER A 18 5.79 21.74 3.75
N ARG A 19 6.33 21.35 4.91
CA ARG A 19 7.01 22.26 5.86
C ARG A 19 8.41 22.69 5.39
N VAL A 20 8.95 22.11 4.32
CA VAL A 20 10.22 22.56 3.73
C VAL A 20 9.95 23.82 2.90
N PRO A 21 10.64 24.95 3.16
CA PRO A 21 10.48 26.18 2.39
C PRO A 21 10.74 25.96 0.90
N ALA A 22 9.97 26.62 0.03
CA ALA A 22 10.07 26.46 -1.42
C ALA A 22 11.49 26.76 -1.96
N VAL A 23 12.19 27.74 -1.38
CA VAL A 23 13.58 28.09 -1.73
C VAL A 23 14.56 26.92 -1.53
N ASN A 24 14.26 25.97 -0.67
CA ASN A 24 15.10 24.81 -0.38
C ASN A 24 14.62 23.54 -1.10
N ARG A 25 13.59 23.61 -1.95
CA ARG A 25 13.08 22.45 -2.69
C ARG A 25 13.91 22.28 -3.97
N PRO A 26 14.55 21.13 -4.17
CA PRO A 26 15.25 20.88 -5.42
C PRO A 26 14.25 20.80 -6.59
N PRO A 27 14.68 21.11 -7.82
CA PRO A 27 13.84 20.93 -9.00
C PRO A 27 13.48 19.45 -9.19
N LEU A 28 12.37 19.19 -9.88
CA LEU A 28 12.01 17.83 -10.28
C LEU A 28 13.08 17.29 -11.22
N GLY A 29 13.63 16.12 -10.89
CA GLY A 29 14.67 15.46 -11.67
C GLY A 29 14.24 14.07 -12.14
N ALA A 30 15.15 13.33 -12.76
CA ALA A 30 14.87 11.96 -13.23
C ALA A 30 14.33 11.04 -12.12
N MET A 31 14.78 11.22 -10.88
CA MET A 31 14.28 10.50 -9.70
C MET A 31 12.81 10.79 -9.39
N SER A 32 12.33 12.00 -9.67
CA SER A 32 10.90 12.33 -9.54
C SER A 32 10.07 11.54 -10.55
N GLY A 33 10.58 11.35 -11.77
CA GLY A 33 9.95 10.51 -12.79
C GLY A 33 9.87 9.04 -12.36
N VAL A 34 10.97 8.47 -11.86
CA VAL A 34 10.99 7.08 -11.35
C VAL A 34 10.02 6.90 -10.18
N ALA A 35 10.02 7.83 -9.22
CA ALA A 35 9.11 7.78 -8.08
C ALA A 35 7.64 7.91 -8.48
N LEU A 36 7.33 8.77 -9.45
CA LEU A 36 5.98 8.92 -9.99
C LEU A 36 5.53 7.67 -10.75
N SER A 37 6.42 7.05 -11.53
CA SER A 37 6.13 5.78 -12.21
C SER A 37 5.83 4.66 -11.22
N LEU A 38 6.59 4.57 -10.12
CA LEU A 38 6.32 3.60 -9.05
C LEU A 38 4.96 3.84 -8.40
N PHE A 39 4.63 5.11 -8.10
CA PHE A 39 3.32 5.48 -7.57
C PHE A 39 2.19 5.10 -8.54
N ALA A 40 2.33 5.47 -9.82
CA ALA A 40 1.33 5.20 -10.85
C ALA A 40 1.12 3.70 -11.07
N ALA A 41 2.20 2.91 -11.09
CA ALA A 41 2.11 1.46 -11.19
C ALA A 41 1.36 0.85 -9.99
N GLY A 42 1.62 1.36 -8.78
CA GLY A 42 0.88 0.95 -7.58
C GLY A 42 -0.62 1.29 -7.67
N LEU A 43 -0.94 2.50 -8.14
CA LEU A 43 -2.32 2.95 -8.34
C LEU A 43 -3.06 2.10 -9.38
N VAL A 44 -2.40 1.76 -10.48
CA VAL A 44 -2.97 0.88 -11.51
C VAL A 44 -3.22 -0.51 -10.95
N LEU A 45 -2.28 -1.08 -10.20
CA LEU A 45 -2.45 -2.40 -9.60
C LEU A 45 -3.60 -2.43 -8.59
N GLU A 46 -3.68 -1.42 -7.72
CA GLU A 46 -4.78 -1.24 -6.76
C GLU A 46 -6.13 -1.19 -7.49
N THR A 47 -6.24 -0.29 -8.45
CA THR A 47 -7.48 -0.07 -9.21
C THR A 47 -7.88 -1.33 -9.97
N LEU A 48 -6.92 -2.00 -10.61
CA LEU A 48 -7.17 -3.24 -11.35
C LEU A 48 -7.65 -4.36 -10.43
N ALA A 49 -7.03 -4.53 -9.26
CA ALA A 49 -7.43 -5.51 -8.28
C ALA A 49 -8.88 -5.26 -7.81
N ASP A 50 -9.22 -4.03 -7.45
CA ASP A 50 -10.55 -3.67 -6.97
C ASP A 50 -11.63 -3.83 -8.05
N VAL A 51 -11.36 -3.36 -9.27
CA VAL A 51 -12.28 -3.51 -10.40
C VAL A 51 -12.53 -4.98 -10.71
N GLN A 52 -11.47 -5.81 -10.77
CA GLN A 52 -11.62 -7.24 -11.02
C GLN A 52 -12.47 -7.92 -9.94
N LYS A 53 -12.21 -7.61 -8.66
CA LYS A 53 -12.97 -8.18 -7.53
C LYS A 53 -14.42 -7.71 -7.53
N TYR A 54 -14.67 -6.45 -7.86
CA TYR A 54 -16.00 -5.88 -7.98
C TYR A 54 -16.80 -6.58 -9.09
N LEU A 55 -16.23 -6.68 -10.29
CA LEU A 55 -16.87 -7.34 -11.42
C LEU A 55 -17.13 -8.82 -11.15
N PHE A 56 -16.17 -9.52 -10.53
CA PHE A 56 -16.33 -10.92 -10.13
C PHE A 56 -17.52 -11.11 -9.19
N LYS A 57 -17.62 -10.30 -8.12
CA LYS A 57 -18.69 -10.39 -7.14
C LYS A 57 -20.06 -9.97 -7.67
N ARG A 58 -20.10 -9.14 -8.72
CA ARG A 58 -21.36 -8.68 -9.34
C ARG A 58 -22.09 -9.79 -10.11
N GLN A 59 -21.37 -10.81 -10.57
CA GLN A 59 -21.96 -11.91 -11.33
C GLN A 59 -22.66 -12.90 -10.40
N ALA A 60 -23.93 -13.21 -10.69
CA ALA A 60 -24.73 -14.13 -9.88
C ALA A 60 -24.12 -15.54 -9.80
N ALA A 61 -23.46 -16.00 -10.87
CA ALA A 61 -22.76 -17.29 -10.94
C ALA A 61 -21.57 -17.42 -9.97
N ASN A 62 -21.05 -16.30 -9.46
CA ASN A 62 -19.92 -16.24 -8.54
C ASN A 62 -20.35 -16.04 -7.09
N ARG A 63 -21.66 -16.03 -6.79
CA ARG A 63 -22.15 -15.92 -5.42
C ARG A 63 -21.61 -17.07 -4.58
N GLY A 64 -20.93 -16.72 -3.49
CA GLY A 64 -20.35 -17.71 -2.58
C GLY A 64 -19.00 -18.27 -3.03
N LYS A 65 -18.42 -17.79 -4.13
CA LYS A 65 -17.08 -18.17 -4.59
C LYS A 65 -16.02 -17.13 -4.22
N PHE A 66 -14.77 -17.57 -4.06
CA PHE A 66 -13.63 -16.67 -3.87
C PHE A 66 -13.16 -16.11 -5.22
N CYS A 67 -12.61 -14.90 -5.21
CA CYS A 67 -12.09 -14.25 -6.41
C CYS A 67 -10.64 -14.69 -6.64
N GLY A 68 -10.42 -15.58 -7.61
CA GLY A 68 -9.09 -16.08 -7.98
C GLY A 68 -8.70 -15.76 -9.43
N VAL A 69 -9.25 -14.70 -10.03
CA VAL A 69 -9.04 -14.33 -11.44
C VAL A 69 -8.15 -13.09 -11.59
N GLY A 70 -7.49 -12.95 -12.75
CA GLY A 70 -6.68 -11.77 -13.06
C GLY A 70 -5.51 -11.61 -12.09
N VAL A 71 -5.34 -10.42 -11.49
CA VAL A 71 -4.26 -10.21 -10.52
C VAL A 71 -4.47 -10.99 -9.22
N TRP A 72 -5.71 -11.39 -8.92
CA TRP A 72 -6.00 -12.23 -7.75
C TRP A 72 -5.58 -13.68 -7.93
N SER A 73 -5.27 -14.16 -9.15
CA SER A 73 -4.76 -15.52 -9.32
C SER A 73 -3.30 -15.68 -8.87
N PHE A 74 -2.55 -14.57 -8.85
CA PHE A 74 -1.13 -14.51 -8.48
C PHE A 74 -0.91 -14.25 -6.99
N SER A 75 -1.84 -13.57 -6.33
CA SER A 75 -1.75 -13.23 -4.92
C SER A 75 -3.13 -13.13 -4.30
N GLN A 76 -3.23 -13.48 -3.02
CA GLN A 76 -4.43 -13.30 -2.20
C GLN A 76 -4.75 -11.82 -1.96
N HIS A 77 -3.76 -10.94 -2.06
CA HIS A 77 -3.88 -9.52 -1.78
C HIS A 77 -3.03 -8.65 -2.73
N PRO A 78 -3.32 -8.67 -4.04
CA PRO A 78 -2.56 -7.87 -5.02
C PRO A 78 -2.70 -6.36 -4.76
N ASN A 79 -3.81 -5.94 -4.15
CA ASN A 79 -4.05 -4.57 -3.72
C ASN A 79 -3.09 -4.11 -2.59
N TRP A 80 -2.66 -5.01 -1.70
CA TRP A 80 -1.66 -4.64 -0.69
C TRP A 80 -0.34 -4.22 -1.32
N LEU A 81 0.09 -4.92 -2.39
CA LEU A 81 1.27 -4.54 -3.15
C LEU A 81 1.08 -3.18 -3.83
N GLY A 82 -0.08 -2.94 -4.45
CA GLY A 82 -0.42 -1.65 -5.06
C GLY A 82 -0.29 -0.49 -4.06
N ASN A 83 -0.87 -0.67 -2.89
CA ASN A 83 -0.76 0.27 -1.76
C ASN A 83 0.69 0.51 -1.30
N LEU A 84 1.50 -0.54 -1.15
CA LEU A 84 2.92 -0.41 -0.78
C LEU A 84 3.73 0.34 -1.84
N MET A 85 3.49 0.06 -3.12
CA MET A 85 4.14 0.76 -4.24
C MET A 85 3.76 2.24 -4.25
N MET A 86 2.49 2.58 -4.06
CA MET A 86 2.02 3.96 -3.96
C MET A 86 2.75 4.71 -2.83
N MET A 87 2.75 4.16 -1.62
CA MET A 87 3.38 4.86 -0.49
C MET A 87 4.90 4.94 -0.61
N SER A 88 5.53 3.90 -1.16
CA SER A 88 6.97 3.91 -1.43
C SER A 88 7.34 4.95 -2.50
N GLY A 89 6.55 5.03 -3.57
CA GLY A 89 6.68 6.07 -4.60
C GLY A 89 6.50 7.48 -4.03
N LEU A 90 5.53 7.68 -3.14
CA LEU A 90 5.30 8.96 -2.49
C LEU A 90 6.48 9.37 -1.58
N VAL A 91 7.04 8.44 -0.81
CA VAL A 91 8.24 8.70 0.00
C VAL A 91 9.44 9.01 -0.90
N ALA A 92 9.65 8.24 -1.96
CA ALA A 92 10.72 8.46 -2.92
C ALA A 92 10.62 9.85 -3.58
N LEU A 93 9.40 10.25 -3.99
CA LEU A 93 9.14 11.55 -4.60
C LEU A 93 9.48 12.71 -3.67
N ASN A 94 9.20 12.57 -2.37
CA ASN A 94 9.48 13.60 -1.36
C ASN A 94 10.92 13.54 -0.81
N THR A 95 11.67 12.46 -1.05
CA THR A 95 13.01 12.24 -0.48
C THR A 95 14.00 13.38 -0.75
N PRO A 96 14.13 13.91 -1.99
CA PRO A 96 15.02 15.04 -2.25
C PRO A 96 14.66 16.27 -1.40
N THR A 97 13.38 16.61 -1.32
CA THR A 97 12.87 17.73 -0.51
C THR A 97 13.11 17.53 0.99
N LEU A 98 12.96 16.30 1.50
CA LEU A 98 13.18 15.98 2.91
C LEU A 98 14.65 16.07 3.31
N LEU A 99 15.57 15.78 2.39
CA LEU A 99 17.01 15.77 2.63
C LEU A 99 17.70 17.10 2.28
N ALA A 100 17.09 17.93 1.42
CA ALA A 100 17.70 19.16 0.90
C ALA A 100 18.05 20.23 1.94
N PRO A 101 17.21 20.53 2.96
CA PRO A 101 17.52 21.65 3.84
C PRO A 101 18.76 21.37 4.70
N PRO A 102 19.66 22.36 4.84
CA PRO A 102 20.90 22.21 5.58
C PRO A 102 20.64 21.97 7.07
N GLY A 103 21.55 21.22 7.70
CA GLY A 103 21.49 20.93 9.13
C GLY A 103 22.12 19.59 9.49
N PRO A 104 22.14 19.24 10.80
CA PRO A 104 22.73 17.99 11.27
C PRO A 104 22.11 16.76 10.60
N LEU A 105 22.93 15.73 10.37
CA LEU A 105 22.50 14.47 9.77
C LEU A 105 21.28 13.87 10.49
N LEU A 106 21.24 13.99 11.83
CA LEU A 106 20.11 13.55 12.65
C LEU A 106 18.78 14.20 12.24
N ARG A 107 18.76 15.51 11.94
CA ARG A 107 17.54 16.23 11.54
C ARG A 107 17.12 15.90 10.11
N ARG A 108 18.07 15.69 9.21
CA ARG A 108 17.81 15.22 7.85
C ARG A 108 17.25 13.80 7.86
N GLY A 109 17.92 12.89 8.58
CA GLY A 109 17.50 11.52 8.79
C GLY A 109 16.13 11.44 9.46
N GLY A 110 15.88 12.24 10.50
CA GLY A 110 14.59 12.28 11.20
C GLY A 110 13.42 12.58 10.28
N ARG A 111 13.52 13.59 9.40
CA ARG A 111 12.46 13.92 8.43
C ARG A 111 12.17 12.78 7.46
N TRP A 112 13.23 12.17 6.94
CA TRP A 112 13.08 11.03 6.04
C TRP A 112 12.50 9.81 6.76
N LEU A 113 12.95 9.51 7.98
CA LEU A 113 12.42 8.42 8.82
C LEU A 113 10.94 8.61 9.13
N THR A 114 10.48 9.84 9.42
CA THR A 114 9.06 10.12 9.61
C THR A 114 8.24 9.84 8.35
N ALA A 115 8.77 10.15 7.17
CA ALA A 115 8.11 9.79 5.91
C ALA A 115 8.13 8.27 5.66
N ALA A 116 9.26 7.61 5.91
CA ALA A 116 9.42 6.16 5.75
C ALA A 116 8.61 5.34 6.77
N ALA A 117 8.17 5.95 7.88
CA ALA A 117 7.29 5.31 8.85
C ALA A 117 5.96 4.83 8.21
N CYS A 118 5.49 5.50 7.16
CA CYS A 118 4.26 5.14 6.46
C CYS A 118 4.32 3.74 5.80
N PRO A 119 5.23 3.46 4.85
CA PRO A 119 5.30 2.13 4.24
C PRO A 119 5.66 1.03 5.25
N VAL A 120 6.48 1.32 6.27
CA VAL A 120 6.78 0.35 7.34
C VAL A 120 5.55 0.01 8.18
N PHE A 121 4.77 1.02 8.55
CA PHE A 121 3.51 0.81 9.25
C PHE A 121 2.53 -0.03 8.42
N MET A 122 2.43 0.23 7.10
CA MET A 122 1.57 -0.53 6.21
C MET A 122 2.02 -1.98 6.06
N LEU A 123 3.32 -2.24 5.96
CA LEU A 123 3.86 -3.60 5.99
C LEU A 123 3.45 -4.33 7.27
N GLY A 124 3.57 -3.68 8.43
CA GLY A 124 3.14 -4.23 9.71
C GLY A 124 1.63 -4.51 9.77
N LEU A 125 0.82 -3.58 9.26
CA LEU A 125 -0.64 -3.79 9.16
C LEU A 125 -0.99 -4.97 8.26
N PHE A 126 -0.41 -5.05 7.06
CA PHE A 126 -0.68 -6.14 6.13
C PHE A 126 -0.21 -7.49 6.66
N TYR A 127 0.96 -7.52 7.30
CA TYR A 127 1.45 -8.72 7.97
C TYR A 127 0.51 -9.16 9.10
N GLY A 128 0.06 -8.23 9.94
CA GLY A 128 -0.88 -8.52 11.01
C GLY A 128 -2.26 -8.95 10.51
N GLN A 129 -2.73 -8.40 9.38
CA GLN A 129 -3.95 -8.84 8.72
C GLN A 129 -3.82 -10.25 8.12
N ALA A 130 -2.71 -10.56 7.47
CA ALA A 130 -2.43 -11.89 6.91
C ALA A 130 -2.42 -12.98 7.99
N LYS A 131 -1.88 -12.65 9.18
CA LYS A 131 -1.83 -13.54 10.34
C LYS A 131 -3.14 -13.58 11.14
N GLY A 132 -4.15 -12.81 10.76
CA GLY A 132 -5.42 -12.72 11.50
C GLY A 132 -5.30 -12.04 12.86
N LEU A 133 -4.18 -11.35 13.14
CA LEU A 133 -3.93 -10.66 14.42
C LEU A 133 -4.71 -9.36 14.56
N ILE A 134 -5.03 -8.73 13.43
CA ILE A 134 -5.66 -7.39 13.38
C ILE A 134 -7.12 -7.46 12.96
N THR A 135 -7.44 -8.34 12.02
CA THR A 135 -8.79 -8.47 11.46
C THR A 135 -9.19 -9.92 11.33
N GLU A 136 -10.46 -10.22 11.58
CA GLU A 136 -11.05 -11.54 11.36
C GLU A 136 -11.25 -11.88 9.88
N ALA A 137 -10.73 -11.09 8.94
CA ALA A 137 -10.94 -11.28 7.51
C ALA A 137 -10.54 -12.69 7.02
N ALA A 138 -9.44 -13.23 7.54
CA ALA A 138 -9.01 -14.60 7.25
C ALA A 138 -9.99 -15.64 7.80
N ALA A 139 -10.44 -15.47 9.06
CA ALA A 139 -11.43 -16.36 9.68
C ALA A 139 -12.79 -16.29 8.97
N GLN A 140 -13.20 -15.10 8.50
CA GLN A 140 -14.43 -14.91 7.72
C GLN A 140 -14.32 -15.55 6.33
N ALA A 141 -13.15 -15.48 5.69
CA ALA A 141 -12.91 -16.15 4.42
C ALA A 141 -12.93 -17.67 4.59
N GLU A 142 -12.32 -18.18 5.66
CA GLU A 142 -12.35 -19.60 6.02
C GLU A 142 -13.77 -20.09 6.32
N ALA A 143 -14.54 -19.36 7.12
CA ALA A 143 -15.93 -19.69 7.41
C ALA A 143 -16.81 -19.73 6.14
N ARG A 144 -16.44 -18.94 5.12
CA ARG A 144 -17.21 -18.82 3.87
C ARG A 144 -16.79 -19.82 2.80
N TYR A 145 -15.49 -20.07 2.65
CA TYR A 145 -14.92 -20.83 1.54
C TYR A 145 -14.13 -22.07 1.98
N GLY A 146 -13.90 -22.29 3.28
CA GLY A 146 -13.02 -23.35 3.80
C GLY A 146 -13.49 -24.79 3.52
N LYS A 147 -14.74 -24.99 3.06
CA LYS A 147 -15.22 -26.30 2.58
C LYS A 147 -14.85 -26.59 1.12
N ASP A 148 -14.40 -25.58 0.38
CA ASP A 148 -14.05 -25.68 -1.03
C ASP A 148 -12.57 -26.10 -1.19
N PRO A 149 -12.26 -27.27 -1.77
CA PRO A 149 -10.88 -27.69 -1.98
C PRO A 149 -10.09 -26.75 -2.92
N GLU A 150 -10.76 -26.06 -3.86
CA GLU A 150 -10.10 -25.10 -4.74
C GLU A 150 -9.61 -23.87 -3.97
N TYR A 151 -10.31 -23.49 -2.89
CA TYR A 151 -9.90 -22.39 -2.02
C TYR A 151 -8.62 -22.71 -1.25
N HIS A 152 -8.47 -23.94 -0.75
CA HIS A 152 -7.23 -24.38 -0.09
C HIS A 152 -6.05 -24.46 -1.07
N ALA A 153 -6.29 -24.97 -2.28
CA ALA A 153 -5.28 -24.96 -3.34
C ALA A 153 -4.88 -23.53 -3.73
N TYR A 154 -5.81 -22.58 -3.67
CA TYR A 154 -5.53 -21.17 -3.87
C TYR A 154 -4.69 -20.56 -2.74
N LEU A 155 -4.92 -20.96 -1.49
CA LEU A 155 -4.13 -20.47 -0.34
C LEU A 155 -2.67 -20.93 -0.34
N GLN A 156 -2.37 -22.04 -1.01
CA GLN A 156 -1.02 -22.63 -1.08
C GLN A 156 -0.15 -22.05 -2.20
N LYS A 157 -0.69 -21.16 -3.04
CA LYS A 157 0.05 -20.41 -4.05
C LYS A 157 0.72 -19.17 -3.44
#